data_AF-A0AAV0YF14-F1
#
_entry.id   AF-A0AAV0YF14-F1
#
_cell.length_a   1.000
_cell.length_b   1.000
_cell.length_c   1.000
_cell.angle_alpha   90.00
_cell.angle_beta   90.00
_cell.angle_gamma   90.00
#
_symmetry.space_group_name_H-M   'P 1'
#
loop_
_entity.id
_entity.type
_entity.pdbx_description
1 polymer ?
#
loop_
_entity_poly.entity_id
_entity_poly.type
_entity_poly.pdbx_seq_one_letter_code
_entity_poly.pdbx_strand_id
1 'polypeptide(L)'
;MNHTFLTFLFLFFFFLSFLHHPTYASNLYKIKQLNSDFLSQSTSSHDSHTPQSPTKYFEVTKPIELPKTKPCSYHILHHEFAHTYGKPPVFVNYTSPSHCSSTKFSKIVLEWKATCEGRQFDRIFGIWLDGVELLRSCTAEPRATGIVWSVEKDITRYHSLLLNHQKNQTLAVFLRNVVDQTYTGVYHVDITIHFYPFHVNTHETKKLNPLAFRTDSHADLILPISRNLQLNDGLWFNIQNSTDVALKEFTIPQNAYRAVLEVYVSFHEKDEFWYSNPPNEYLAANNQTNSPGNGPFREVLVTLDDKLVGSVWPFTVIYTGGVNPLLWRPITGIGSFDLPSYDIEITPFLGTILDGKNHLFGFKVTNALNVWYIDANLHLWLDAKSVRTEGVLLNHIDKPLVESIVSEFNGLNGTFLTSAKKSILSSGWVRSSFGNITTSFVQDFTYYSSMLFSKNGAKQAVNQTILFIDAVRVKLPSSRLDLIDDSSRKFSLYLDSDQLAQDNDNFIVVSNVTLGFDVNKAKSEDSGFSKSYLKNVLDGKGKMVVENNLVVSGVGETQQDYRYESKEGCYFRNIGSSNYTILYDKVKYSCNKRSHSPF
;
A
#
# COMPACT_ATOMS: atom_id res chain seq x y z
N MET A 1 -10.74 20.85 -29.52
CA MET A 1 -11.63 20.51 -28.39
C MET A 1 -10.73 20.17 -27.20
N ASN A 2 -10.56 21.20 -26.37
CA ASN A 2 -9.96 21.37 -25.04
C ASN A 2 -8.79 20.48 -24.58
N HIS A 3 -7.58 21.01 -24.77
CA HIS A 3 -6.28 20.60 -24.26
C HIS A 3 -5.96 21.14 -22.84
N THR A 4 -6.89 21.11 -21.89
CA THR A 4 -6.72 21.76 -20.56
C THR A 4 -6.72 20.76 -19.39
N PHE A 5 -5.89 19.71 -19.44
CA PHE A 5 -5.89 18.68 -18.38
C PHE A 5 -4.51 18.18 -17.91
N LEU A 6 -3.40 18.87 -18.18
CA LEU A 6 -2.05 18.32 -17.90
C LEU A 6 -1.08 19.26 -17.14
N THR A 7 -1.59 20.01 -16.15
CA THR A 7 -0.75 20.82 -15.25
C THR A 7 -1.26 20.74 -13.82
N PHE A 8 -1.09 19.59 -13.18
CA PHE A 8 -1.25 19.43 -11.72
C PHE A 8 -0.32 18.31 -11.25
N LEU A 9 0.92 18.65 -10.87
CA LEU A 9 1.75 17.80 -10.01
C LEU A 9 2.90 18.63 -9.44
N PHE A 10 2.54 19.64 -8.64
CA PHE A 10 3.38 20.30 -7.63
C PHE A 10 2.48 21.30 -6.90
N LEU A 11 1.71 20.82 -5.92
CA LEU A 11 0.99 21.68 -4.99
C LEU A 11 0.99 21.01 -3.61
N PHE A 12 2.18 20.89 -3.04
CA PHE A 12 2.30 21.08 -1.61
C PHE A 12 2.28 22.60 -1.40
N PHE A 13 1.15 23.10 -0.84
CA PHE A 13 0.77 24.49 -0.58
C PHE A 13 0.15 25.36 -1.67
N PHE A 14 -1.09 25.75 -1.38
CA PHE A 14 -1.71 27.05 -1.58
C PHE A 14 -0.88 28.11 -2.33
N PHE A 15 -1.16 28.30 -3.62
CA PHE A 15 -0.82 29.53 -4.31
C PHE A 15 -1.87 30.62 -4.02
N LEU A 16 -1.41 31.73 -3.44
CA LEU A 16 -2.05 33.04 -3.48
C LEU A 16 -1.04 34.01 -4.11
N SER A 17 -1.26 34.29 -5.40
CA SER A 17 -0.69 35.44 -6.08
C SER A 17 -1.50 36.68 -5.66
N PHE A 18 -0.85 37.75 -5.20
CA PHE A 18 -0.98 39.11 -5.73
C PHE A 18 -0.23 40.15 -4.87
N LEU A 19 0.46 41.03 -5.58
CA LEU A 19 1.24 42.18 -5.13
C LEU A 19 0.51 43.10 -4.14
N HIS A 20 1.21 43.55 -3.09
CA HIS A 20 1.46 44.98 -2.81
C HIS A 20 2.42 45.16 -1.62
N HIS A 21 3.51 45.89 -1.86
CA HIS A 21 4.39 46.51 -0.84
C HIS A 21 3.63 47.61 -0.06
N PRO A 22 4.05 48.05 1.16
CA PRO A 22 5.43 48.46 1.47
C PRO A 22 6.02 48.21 2.89
N THR A 23 7.36 48.14 2.91
CA THR A 23 8.38 48.59 3.89
C THR A 23 8.05 48.68 5.40
N TYR A 24 8.82 47.97 6.25
CA TYR A 24 9.93 48.52 7.08
C TYR A 24 10.54 47.49 8.07
N ALA A 25 11.87 47.41 8.03
CA ALA A 25 12.89 47.18 9.08
C ALA A 25 12.72 46.17 10.25
N SER A 26 13.57 45.14 10.17
CA SER A 26 14.50 44.60 11.19
C SER A 26 14.02 44.26 12.62
N ASN A 27 14.24 42.99 13.02
CA ASN A 27 15.27 42.69 14.03
C ASN A 27 15.67 41.21 14.06
N LEU A 28 16.99 41.01 14.15
CA LEU A 28 17.69 39.73 14.23
C LEU A 28 17.49 39.04 15.58
N TYR A 29 17.25 37.74 15.58
CA TYR A 29 17.71 36.85 16.65
C TYR A 29 18.42 35.63 16.05
N LYS A 30 19.71 35.52 16.41
CA LYS A 30 20.69 34.50 16.01
C LYS A 30 20.23 33.10 16.43
N ILE A 31 20.10 32.19 15.47
CA ILE A 31 20.17 30.75 15.71
C ILE A 31 21.50 30.25 15.15
N LYS A 32 22.22 29.47 15.97
CA LYS A 32 23.56 28.93 15.72
C LYS A 32 23.63 28.21 14.37
N GLN A 33 24.49 28.73 13.49
CA GLN A 33 25.09 28.06 12.35
C GLN A 33 25.61 26.68 12.78
N LEU A 34 25.05 25.60 12.23
CA LEU A 34 25.80 24.38 12.00
C LEU A 34 26.52 24.56 10.66
N ASN A 35 27.82 24.29 10.68
CA ASN A 35 28.72 24.42 9.53
C ASN A 35 28.16 23.70 8.29
N SER A 36 28.05 24.46 7.22
CA SER A 36 27.83 23.97 5.87
C SER A 36 29.18 23.68 5.23
N ASP A 37 29.60 22.41 5.25
CA ASP A 37 30.58 21.96 4.26
C ASP A 37 29.84 21.77 2.93
N PHE A 38 29.65 22.90 2.25
CA PHE A 38 29.28 22.95 0.84
C PHE A 38 30.47 22.41 0.05
N LEU A 39 30.49 21.09 -0.17
CA LEU A 39 31.25 20.54 -1.28
C LEU A 39 30.51 20.95 -2.56
N SER A 40 30.92 22.08 -3.12
CA SER A 40 30.64 22.46 -4.50
C SER A 40 31.06 21.29 -5.39
N GLN A 41 30.11 20.65 -6.06
CA GLN A 41 30.45 19.85 -7.23
C GLN A 41 30.99 20.83 -8.28
N SER A 42 32.31 20.80 -8.47
CA SER A 42 32.97 21.41 -9.60
C SER A 42 32.38 20.81 -10.87
N THR A 43 31.85 21.66 -11.74
CA THR A 43 31.65 21.36 -13.16
C THR A 43 33.02 21.08 -13.79
N SER A 44 33.47 19.84 -13.76
CA SER A 44 34.58 19.38 -14.60
C SER A 44 34.00 18.75 -15.85
N SER A 45 33.93 19.55 -16.91
CA SER A 45 33.95 19.05 -18.27
C SER A 45 35.31 18.40 -18.52
N HIS A 46 35.36 17.07 -18.60
CA HIS A 46 36.18 16.30 -19.55
C HIS A 46 35.97 14.78 -19.39
N ASP A 47 35.86 14.14 -20.54
CA ASP A 47 35.69 12.73 -20.88
C ASP A 47 36.11 11.65 -19.86
N SER A 48 35.15 10.77 -19.56
CA SER A 48 35.39 9.32 -19.62
C SER A 48 34.13 8.64 -20.16
N HIS A 49 34.23 8.06 -21.37
CA HIS A 49 33.24 7.17 -21.98
C HIS A 49 33.20 5.82 -21.24
N THR A 50 32.78 5.86 -19.98
CA THR A 50 32.31 4.67 -19.26
C THR A 50 30.80 4.82 -19.15
N PRO A 51 29.99 3.92 -19.73
CA PRO A 51 28.55 3.94 -19.53
C PRO A 51 28.28 3.88 -18.02
N GLN A 52 27.73 4.95 -17.46
CA GLN A 52 27.39 4.97 -16.04
C GLN A 52 26.29 3.92 -15.83
N SER A 53 26.51 2.97 -14.93
CA SER A 53 25.53 1.92 -14.68
C SER A 53 24.22 2.53 -14.15
N PRO A 54 23.05 2.00 -14.56
CA PRO A 54 21.76 2.47 -14.05
C PRO A 54 21.72 2.43 -12.52
N THR A 55 21.15 3.46 -11.91
CA THR A 55 21.03 3.51 -10.44
C THR A 55 19.97 2.52 -9.96
N LYS A 56 20.33 1.64 -9.01
CA LYS A 56 19.38 0.69 -8.44
C LYS A 56 18.49 1.37 -7.41
N TYR A 57 17.17 1.34 -7.62
CA TYR A 57 16.16 1.74 -6.63
C TYR A 57 15.56 0.49 -5.96
N PHE A 58 15.17 0.62 -4.70
CA PHE A 58 14.56 -0.46 -3.93
C PHE A 58 13.74 0.06 -2.75
N GLU A 59 12.74 -0.74 -2.35
CA GLU A 59 12.06 -0.60 -1.06
C GLU A 59 12.75 -1.50 -0.01
N VAL A 60 12.84 -1.05 1.24
CA VAL A 60 13.38 -1.88 2.33
C VAL A 60 12.26 -2.71 2.96
N THR A 61 12.35 -4.02 2.75
CA THR A 61 11.47 -5.04 3.33
C THR A 61 12.28 -6.21 3.88
N LYS A 62 11.66 -7.09 4.65
CA LYS A 62 12.25 -8.40 4.98
C LYS A 62 12.30 -9.22 3.69
N PRO A 63 13.45 -9.84 3.34
CA PRO A 63 13.54 -10.75 2.22
C PRO A 63 12.49 -11.86 2.31
N ILE A 64 11.91 -12.23 1.18
CA ILE A 64 11.03 -13.39 1.11
C ILE A 64 11.84 -14.63 1.49
N GLU A 65 11.35 -15.40 2.45
CA GLU A 65 11.96 -16.67 2.82
C GLU A 65 11.73 -17.69 1.70
N LEU A 66 12.78 -17.93 0.93
CA LEU A 66 12.74 -18.84 -0.22
C LEU A 66 13.17 -20.27 0.19
N PRO A 67 12.48 -21.30 -0.33
CA PRO A 67 12.97 -22.66 -0.27
C PRO A 67 14.35 -22.79 -0.93
N LYS A 68 15.19 -23.73 -0.45
CA LYS A 68 16.51 -24.00 -1.03
C LYS A 68 16.45 -24.63 -2.43
N THR A 69 15.27 -25.02 -2.90
CA THR A 69 15.08 -25.61 -4.22
C THR A 69 15.30 -24.59 -5.32
N LYS A 70 15.82 -25.03 -6.47
CA LYS A 70 15.89 -24.19 -7.67
C LYS A 70 14.46 -23.85 -8.15
N PRO A 71 14.11 -22.57 -8.34
CA PRO A 71 12.81 -22.21 -8.88
C PRO A 71 12.69 -22.60 -10.35
N CYS A 72 11.47 -22.95 -10.75
CA CYS A 72 11.04 -22.91 -12.14
C CYS A 72 10.56 -21.50 -12.45
N SER A 73 11.32 -20.74 -13.23
CA SER A 73 10.96 -19.39 -13.63
C SER A 73 10.10 -19.41 -14.90
N TYR A 74 9.03 -18.64 -14.92
CA TYR A 74 8.15 -18.46 -16.06
C TYR A 74 8.07 -16.97 -16.39
N HIS A 75 8.76 -16.57 -17.46
CA HIS A 75 8.72 -15.21 -17.97
C HIS A 75 7.43 -15.02 -18.78
N ILE A 76 6.62 -14.03 -18.39
CA ILE A 76 5.25 -13.86 -18.91
C ILE A 76 5.16 -12.68 -19.87
N LEU A 77 5.83 -11.57 -19.55
CA LEU A 77 5.73 -10.35 -20.33
C LEU A 77 7.09 -9.65 -20.39
N HIS A 78 7.44 -9.23 -21.60
CA HIS A 78 8.36 -8.14 -21.86
C HIS A 78 7.58 -7.03 -22.57
N HIS A 79 7.63 -5.79 -22.06
CA HIS A 79 6.89 -4.68 -22.67
C HIS A 79 7.53 -3.32 -22.43
N GLU A 80 7.29 -2.39 -23.37
CA GLU A 80 7.70 -0.99 -23.27
C GLU A 80 6.47 -0.10 -23.05
N PHE A 81 6.35 0.48 -21.87
CA PHE A 81 5.27 1.42 -21.55
C PHE A 81 5.72 2.85 -21.86
N ALA A 82 5.36 3.35 -23.05
CA ALA A 82 5.63 4.72 -23.50
C ALA A 82 4.36 5.58 -23.56
N HIS A 83 3.51 5.37 -24.57
CA HIS A 83 2.27 6.13 -24.78
C HIS A 83 1.05 5.30 -24.40
N THR A 84 0.89 4.99 -23.12
CA THR A 84 -0.16 4.08 -22.61
C THR A 84 -1.24 4.80 -21.80
N TYR A 85 -1.11 6.10 -21.58
CA TYR A 85 -2.15 6.91 -20.96
C TYR A 85 -3.47 6.86 -21.76
N GLY A 86 -4.58 6.60 -21.08
CA GLY A 86 -5.91 6.47 -21.68
C GLY A 86 -6.10 5.25 -22.60
N LYS A 87 -5.17 4.28 -22.56
CA LYS A 87 -5.24 3.03 -23.32
C LYS A 87 -5.61 1.85 -22.43
N PRO A 88 -6.16 0.76 -22.99
CA PRO A 88 -6.39 -0.46 -22.24
C PRO A 88 -5.09 -1.09 -21.70
N PRO A 89 -5.18 -1.97 -20.69
CA PRO A 89 -4.07 -2.78 -20.24
C PRO A 89 -3.47 -3.63 -21.36
N VAL A 90 -2.20 -4.01 -21.20
CA VAL A 90 -1.56 -5.04 -22.02
C VAL A 90 -2.10 -6.39 -21.56
N PHE A 91 -2.60 -7.19 -22.50
CA PHE A 91 -3.13 -8.52 -22.22
C PHE A 91 -2.18 -9.61 -22.70
N VAL A 92 -1.92 -10.59 -21.85
CA VAL A 92 -1.11 -11.78 -22.16
C VAL A 92 -1.90 -13.02 -21.80
N ASN A 93 -1.89 -14.03 -22.68
CA ASN A 93 -2.44 -15.33 -22.33
C ASN A 93 -1.55 -16.00 -21.28
N TYR A 94 -2.15 -16.40 -20.17
CA TYR A 94 -1.49 -17.10 -19.08
C TYR A 94 -2.01 -18.53 -18.98
N THR A 95 -1.07 -19.48 -18.97
CA THR A 95 -1.32 -20.89 -18.68
C THR A 95 -0.45 -21.31 -17.52
N SER A 96 -0.95 -22.19 -16.66
CA SER A 96 -0.11 -22.81 -15.61
C SER A 96 1.18 -23.38 -16.25
N PRO A 97 2.36 -23.18 -15.62
CA PRO A 97 3.64 -23.43 -16.27
C PRO A 97 3.90 -24.92 -16.50
N SER A 98 3.56 -25.42 -17.69
CA SER A 98 3.67 -26.84 -18.06
C SER A 98 5.12 -27.30 -18.28
N HIS A 99 6.06 -26.36 -18.46
CA HIS A 99 7.49 -26.65 -18.57
C HIS A 99 8.14 -26.97 -17.23
N CYS A 100 7.47 -26.70 -16.11
CA CYS A 100 7.97 -27.06 -14.80
C CYS A 100 7.82 -28.55 -14.54
N SER A 101 8.90 -29.21 -14.10
CA SER A 101 8.88 -30.64 -13.78
C SER A 101 8.08 -30.97 -12.51
N SER A 102 8.02 -30.04 -11.55
CA SER A 102 7.18 -30.18 -10.36
C SER A 102 5.77 -29.67 -10.65
N THR A 103 4.77 -30.37 -10.12
CA THR A 103 3.37 -29.93 -10.09
C THR A 103 2.94 -29.40 -8.72
N LYS A 104 3.85 -29.42 -7.73
CA LYS A 104 3.61 -28.91 -6.37
C LYS A 104 4.68 -27.90 -5.99
N PHE A 105 4.24 -26.73 -5.56
CA PHE A 105 5.11 -25.62 -5.20
C PHE A 105 4.84 -25.19 -3.76
N SER A 106 5.92 -24.87 -3.04
CA SER A 106 5.86 -24.42 -1.64
C SER A 106 5.89 -22.89 -1.52
N LYS A 107 6.40 -22.21 -2.55
CA LYS A 107 6.46 -20.76 -2.65
C LYS A 107 6.31 -20.35 -4.11
N ILE A 108 5.53 -19.29 -4.36
CA ILE A 108 5.40 -18.68 -5.68
C ILE A 108 5.65 -17.18 -5.53
N VAL A 109 6.64 -16.66 -6.28
CA VAL A 109 7.05 -15.26 -6.20
C VAL A 109 6.88 -14.58 -7.54
N LEU A 110 6.17 -13.45 -7.56
CA LEU A 110 6.09 -12.57 -8.69
C LEU A 110 7.28 -11.60 -8.66
N GLU A 111 8.01 -11.52 -9.76
CA GLU A 111 9.06 -10.53 -10.00
C GLU A 111 8.58 -9.56 -11.08
N TRP A 112 8.50 -8.28 -10.73
CA TRP A 112 8.48 -7.17 -11.67
C TRP A 112 9.88 -6.58 -11.72
N LYS A 113 10.47 -6.47 -12.90
CA LYS A 113 11.75 -5.80 -13.10
C LYS A 113 11.58 -4.71 -14.14
N ALA A 114 12.09 -3.52 -13.86
CA ALA A 114 11.98 -2.41 -14.79
C ALA A 114 13.24 -1.56 -14.87
N THR A 115 13.47 -1.00 -16.07
CA THR A 115 14.42 0.07 -16.32
C THR A 115 13.70 1.28 -16.90
N CYS A 116 14.25 2.47 -16.65
CA CYS A 116 13.75 3.71 -17.23
C CYS A 116 14.88 4.74 -17.23
N GLU A 117 15.04 5.46 -18.33
CA GLU A 117 16.03 6.52 -18.50
C GLU A 117 15.35 7.81 -18.97
N GLY A 118 15.81 8.95 -18.46
CA GLY A 118 15.26 10.25 -18.80
C GLY A 118 14.45 10.85 -17.65
N ARG A 119 13.41 11.62 -18.01
CA ARG A 119 12.54 12.31 -17.05
C ARG A 119 11.16 11.69 -17.07
N GLN A 120 10.64 11.33 -15.90
CA GLN A 120 9.26 10.88 -15.71
C GLN A 120 8.84 11.12 -14.25
N PHE A 121 7.55 11.31 -14.02
CA PHE A 121 6.98 11.29 -12.68
C PHE A 121 6.55 9.89 -12.28
N ASP A 122 6.27 9.72 -11.01
CA ASP A 122 5.74 8.48 -10.48
C ASP A 122 4.37 8.15 -11.06
N ARG A 123 4.14 6.85 -11.29
CA ARG A 123 2.92 6.31 -11.89
C ARG A 123 2.47 5.09 -11.11
N ILE A 124 1.18 5.03 -10.81
CA ILE A 124 0.57 3.81 -10.28
C ILE A 124 0.37 2.79 -11.41
N PHE A 125 0.64 1.52 -11.11
CA PHE A 125 0.46 0.40 -12.02
C PHE A 125 -0.06 -0.85 -11.28
N GLY A 126 -0.63 -1.78 -12.05
CA GLY A 126 -1.24 -2.99 -11.53
C GLY A 126 -1.06 -4.22 -12.42
N ILE A 127 -1.07 -5.39 -11.79
CA ILE A 127 -1.11 -6.71 -12.46
C ILE A 127 -2.31 -7.48 -11.96
N TRP A 128 -3.13 -7.99 -12.89
CA TRP A 128 -4.24 -8.89 -12.59
C TRP A 128 -4.12 -10.19 -13.39
N LEU A 129 -4.51 -11.30 -12.79
CA LEU A 129 -4.72 -12.57 -13.48
C LEU A 129 -6.21 -12.90 -13.45
N ASP A 130 -6.84 -12.91 -14.61
CA ASP A 130 -8.28 -13.12 -14.77
C ASP A 130 -9.13 -12.18 -13.90
N GLY A 131 -8.65 -10.94 -13.73
CA GLY A 131 -9.27 -9.90 -12.91
C GLY A 131 -8.88 -9.91 -11.43
N VAL A 132 -8.15 -10.92 -10.94
CA VAL A 132 -7.66 -10.98 -9.55
C VAL A 132 -6.37 -10.16 -9.45
N GLU A 133 -6.34 -9.12 -8.60
CA GLU A 133 -5.15 -8.27 -8.47
C GLU A 133 -4.04 -9.00 -7.73
N LEU A 134 -2.85 -9.08 -8.34
CA LEU A 134 -1.66 -9.70 -7.76
C LEU A 134 -0.70 -8.66 -7.18
N LEU A 135 -0.57 -7.50 -7.85
CA LEU A 135 0.35 -6.44 -7.47
C LEU A 135 -0.27 -5.07 -7.79
N ARG A 136 -0.20 -4.17 -6.81
CA ARG A 136 -0.35 -2.73 -6.97
C ARG A 136 0.96 -2.06 -6.59
N SER A 137 1.44 -1.14 -7.41
CA SER A 137 2.77 -0.57 -7.20
C SER A 137 2.91 0.82 -7.83
N CYS A 138 3.90 1.57 -7.36
CA CYS A 138 4.27 2.88 -7.85
C CYS A 138 5.66 2.82 -8.50
N THR A 139 5.81 3.40 -9.69
CA THR A 139 7.09 3.41 -10.39
C THR A 139 8.13 4.26 -9.65
N ALA A 140 9.41 3.91 -9.74
CA ALA A 140 10.46 4.85 -9.38
C ALA A 140 10.58 5.99 -10.41
N GLU A 141 10.81 7.22 -9.94
CA GLU A 141 11.16 8.34 -10.80
C GLU A 141 12.58 8.16 -11.37
N PRO A 142 12.76 8.16 -12.70
CA PRO A 142 14.05 7.96 -13.34
C PRO A 142 14.95 9.19 -13.24
N ARG A 143 16.19 9.00 -13.72
CA ARG A 143 17.15 10.08 -13.95
C ARG A 143 17.75 9.96 -15.35
N ALA A 144 18.43 11.01 -15.77
CA ALA A 144 19.07 11.08 -17.09
C ALA A 144 20.06 9.92 -17.37
N THR A 145 20.67 9.32 -16.34
CA THR A 145 21.63 8.21 -16.48
C THR A 145 21.00 6.83 -16.30
N GLY A 146 19.67 6.75 -16.28
CA GLY A 146 18.94 5.50 -16.12
C GLY A 146 18.80 5.02 -14.66
N ILE A 147 17.71 4.28 -14.43
CA ILE A 147 17.44 3.54 -13.20
C ILE A 147 17.10 2.09 -13.51
N VAL A 148 17.29 1.22 -12.51
CA VAL A 148 16.82 -0.16 -12.50
C VAL A 148 16.18 -0.45 -11.15
N TRP A 149 15.08 -1.18 -11.13
CA TRP A 149 14.44 -1.61 -9.88
C TRP A 149 13.67 -2.90 -10.08
N SER A 150 13.39 -3.57 -8.98
CA SER A 150 12.57 -4.76 -8.97
C SER A 150 11.64 -4.79 -7.77
N VAL A 151 10.50 -5.47 -7.93
CA VAL A 151 9.55 -5.81 -6.89
C VAL A 151 9.40 -7.31 -6.88
N GLU A 152 9.68 -7.92 -5.73
CA GLU A 152 9.44 -9.34 -5.48
C GLU A 152 8.27 -9.44 -4.49
N LYS A 153 7.19 -10.12 -4.90
CA LYS A 153 6.02 -10.32 -4.06
C LYS A 153 5.70 -11.80 -3.89
N ASP A 154 5.50 -12.22 -2.65
CA ASP A 154 4.99 -13.55 -2.34
C ASP A 154 3.51 -13.64 -2.72
N ILE A 155 3.25 -14.32 -3.84
CA ILE A 155 1.90 -14.55 -4.37
C ILE A 155 1.44 -15.99 -4.12
N THR A 156 2.07 -16.72 -3.19
CA THR A 156 1.71 -18.11 -2.87
C THR A 156 0.25 -18.22 -2.42
N ARG A 157 -0.32 -17.17 -1.81
CA ARG A 157 -1.74 -17.16 -1.43
C ARG A 157 -2.70 -17.35 -2.62
N TYR A 158 -2.25 -17.04 -3.84
CA TYR A 158 -3.00 -17.16 -5.10
C TYR A 158 -2.83 -18.53 -5.79
N HIS A 159 -2.35 -19.55 -5.05
CA HIS A 159 -1.97 -20.85 -5.59
C HIS A 159 -3.03 -21.50 -6.49
N SER A 160 -4.31 -21.51 -6.08
CA SER A 160 -5.41 -22.10 -6.86
C SER A 160 -5.63 -21.41 -8.21
N LEU A 161 -5.44 -20.10 -8.27
CA LEU A 161 -5.53 -19.31 -9.50
C LEU A 161 -4.33 -19.58 -10.42
N LEU A 162 -3.11 -19.57 -9.87
CA LEU A 162 -1.86 -19.69 -10.63
C LEU A 162 -1.66 -21.08 -11.23
N LEU A 163 -2.13 -22.14 -10.54
CA LEU A 163 -1.98 -23.52 -10.97
C LEU A 163 -3.27 -24.11 -11.56
N ASN A 164 -4.18 -23.27 -12.06
CA ASN A 164 -5.37 -23.74 -12.73
C ASN A 164 -5.04 -24.28 -14.14
N HIS A 165 -4.75 -25.58 -14.23
CA HIS A 165 -4.41 -26.26 -15.48
C HIS A 165 -5.56 -26.38 -16.48
N GLN A 166 -6.80 -26.16 -16.05
CA GLN A 166 -7.99 -26.37 -16.88
C GLN A 166 -8.45 -25.10 -17.59
N LYS A 167 -7.87 -23.94 -17.23
CA LYS A 167 -8.31 -22.64 -17.71
C LYS A 167 -7.14 -21.88 -18.36
N ASN A 168 -7.34 -21.46 -19.61
CA ASN A 168 -6.53 -20.39 -20.19
C ASN A 168 -7.01 -19.07 -19.58
N GLN A 169 -6.10 -18.37 -18.92
CA GLN A 169 -6.40 -17.15 -18.18
C GLN A 169 -5.77 -15.95 -18.89
N THR A 170 -6.26 -14.75 -18.60
CA THR A 170 -5.67 -13.53 -19.16
C THR A 170 -4.95 -12.77 -18.08
N LEU A 171 -3.65 -12.56 -18.24
CA LEU A 171 -2.89 -11.59 -17.46
C LEU A 171 -3.13 -10.20 -18.05
N ALA A 172 -3.57 -9.25 -17.21
CA ALA A 172 -3.68 -7.84 -17.57
C ALA A 172 -2.61 -7.05 -16.82
N VAL A 173 -1.84 -6.24 -17.55
CA VAL A 173 -0.78 -5.39 -16.99
C VAL A 173 -1.04 -3.96 -17.40
N PHE A 174 -1.16 -3.07 -16.42
CA PHE A 174 -1.51 -1.68 -16.64
C PHE A 174 -0.52 -0.74 -15.99
N LEU A 175 0.14 0.09 -16.80
CA LEU A 175 0.96 1.21 -16.35
C LEU A 175 0.64 2.40 -17.25
N ARG A 176 0.12 3.49 -16.68
CA ARG A 176 -0.14 4.73 -17.43
C ARG A 176 1.14 5.52 -17.59
N ASN A 177 1.59 5.67 -18.83
CA ASN A 177 2.73 6.51 -19.14
C ASN A 177 2.42 7.48 -20.29
N VAL A 178 3.08 8.63 -20.24
CA VAL A 178 3.08 9.65 -21.27
C VAL A 178 4.53 9.96 -21.59
N VAL A 179 4.86 9.93 -22.88
CA VAL A 179 6.16 10.34 -23.39
C VAL A 179 5.99 11.52 -24.34
N ASP A 180 6.74 12.59 -24.10
CA ASP A 180 6.77 13.82 -24.90
C ASP A 180 8.13 14.53 -24.78
N GLN A 181 8.20 15.81 -25.15
CA GLN A 181 9.44 16.61 -25.09
C GLN A 181 9.94 16.87 -23.66
N THR A 182 9.05 16.82 -22.66
CA THR A 182 9.38 17.01 -21.25
C THR A 182 9.57 15.66 -20.56
N TYR A 183 8.61 14.75 -20.74
CA TYR A 183 8.60 13.44 -20.13
C TYR A 183 9.19 12.42 -21.11
N THR A 184 10.47 12.11 -20.97
CA THR A 184 11.20 11.26 -21.93
C THR A 184 11.32 9.81 -21.48
N GLY A 185 10.93 9.48 -20.25
CA GLY A 185 11.12 8.16 -19.66
C GLY A 185 10.16 7.10 -20.18
N VAL A 186 10.69 6.13 -20.91
CA VAL A 186 10.02 4.88 -21.29
C VAL A 186 10.34 3.80 -20.25
N TYR A 187 9.32 3.15 -19.72
CA TYR A 187 9.51 2.01 -18.81
C TYR A 187 9.62 0.71 -19.60
N HIS A 188 10.79 0.08 -19.57
CA HIS A 188 11.00 -1.27 -20.10
C HIS A 188 10.80 -2.26 -18.96
N VAL A 189 9.86 -3.18 -19.11
CA VAL A 189 9.36 -4.04 -18.03
C VAL A 189 9.48 -5.50 -18.41
N ASP A 190 10.02 -6.30 -17.49
CA ASP A 190 9.99 -7.75 -17.50
C ASP A 190 9.17 -8.26 -16.31
N ILE A 191 8.26 -9.20 -16.56
CA ILE A 191 7.47 -9.87 -15.52
C ILE A 191 7.78 -11.37 -15.55
N THR A 192 8.21 -11.89 -14.41
CA THR A 192 8.52 -13.30 -14.23
C THR A 192 7.82 -13.84 -12.99
N ILE A 193 7.29 -15.06 -13.05
CA ILE A 193 6.82 -15.77 -11.86
C ILE A 193 7.78 -16.93 -11.57
N HIS A 194 8.29 -16.99 -10.35
CA HIS A 194 9.19 -18.02 -9.86
C HIS A 194 8.41 -19.03 -9.00
N PHE A 195 8.35 -20.27 -9.48
CA PHE A 195 7.68 -21.37 -8.81
C PHE A 195 8.71 -22.25 -8.10
N TYR A 196 8.75 -22.22 -6.76
CA TYR A 196 9.70 -23.00 -5.96
C TYR A 196 9.08 -24.34 -5.58
N PRO A 197 9.62 -25.47 -6.07
CA PRO A 197 9.06 -26.80 -5.81
C PRO A 197 8.96 -27.12 -4.31
N PHE A 198 8.01 -27.98 -3.96
CA PHE A 198 7.99 -28.59 -2.64
C PHE A 198 9.16 -29.57 -2.50
N HIS A 199 10.01 -29.43 -1.48
CA HIS A 199 11.03 -30.43 -1.15
C HIS A 199 10.51 -31.33 -0.03
N VAL A 200 10.30 -32.62 -0.33
CA VAL A 200 9.99 -33.61 0.70
C VAL A 200 11.30 -33.91 1.45
N ASN A 201 11.51 -33.31 2.61
CA ASN A 201 12.49 -33.86 3.56
C ASN A 201 11.93 -35.20 4.05
N THR A 202 12.61 -36.28 3.69
CA THR A 202 12.27 -37.69 3.99
C THR A 202 12.18 -38.06 5.48
N HIS A 203 12.27 -37.09 6.39
CA HIS A 203 12.19 -37.30 7.85
C HIS A 203 11.04 -36.59 8.56
N GLU A 204 10.21 -35.82 7.85
CA GLU A 204 8.99 -35.25 8.45
C GLU A 204 7.76 -35.69 7.66
N THR A 205 7.28 -36.90 7.98
CA THR A 205 5.88 -37.24 7.79
C THR A 205 5.04 -36.42 8.77
N LYS A 206 4.91 -35.10 8.51
CA LYS A 206 3.75 -34.37 9.03
C LYS A 206 2.54 -35.05 8.44
N LYS A 207 1.88 -35.90 9.23
CA LYS A 207 0.52 -36.38 8.95
C LYS A 207 -0.25 -35.16 8.46
N LEU A 208 -0.79 -35.25 7.25
CA LEU A 208 -1.75 -34.28 6.72
C LEU A 208 -2.96 -34.35 7.66
N ASN A 209 -2.93 -33.56 8.73
CA ASN A 209 -3.93 -33.57 9.77
C ASN A 209 -5.20 -32.90 9.19
N PRO A 210 -6.42 -33.34 9.54
CA PRO A 210 -7.67 -32.96 8.89
C PRO A 210 -8.17 -31.55 9.28
N LEU A 211 -7.29 -30.58 9.43
CA LEU A 211 -7.61 -29.21 9.85
C LEU A 211 -7.54 -28.26 8.64
N ALA A 212 -8.52 -28.39 7.75
CA ALA A 212 -8.69 -27.56 6.55
C ALA A 212 -8.96 -26.08 6.87
N PHE A 213 -9.30 -25.73 8.11
CA PHE A 213 -9.48 -24.35 8.55
C PHE A 213 -8.18 -23.64 8.98
N ARG A 214 -7.01 -24.27 8.80
CA ARG A 214 -5.74 -23.61 9.13
C ARG A 214 -5.51 -22.47 8.16
N THR A 215 -5.22 -21.31 8.74
CA THR A 215 -4.79 -20.05 8.11
C THR A 215 -3.58 -20.15 7.18
N ASP A 216 -2.89 -21.30 7.10
CA ASP A 216 -1.80 -21.56 6.15
C ASP A 216 -2.26 -22.36 4.92
N SER A 217 -3.52 -22.78 4.87
CA SER A 217 -4.11 -23.37 3.66
C SER A 217 -4.51 -22.25 2.69
N HIS A 218 -4.05 -22.36 1.45
CA HIS A 218 -4.46 -21.46 0.37
C HIS A 218 -5.94 -21.65 0.05
N ALA A 219 -6.60 -20.59 -0.42
CA ALA A 219 -7.97 -20.67 -0.89
C ALA A 219 -8.09 -21.63 -2.09
N ASP A 220 -9.17 -22.39 -2.16
CA ASP A 220 -9.46 -23.33 -3.24
C ASP A 220 -9.96 -22.61 -4.50
N LEU A 221 -10.57 -21.43 -4.32
CA LEU A 221 -11.06 -20.56 -5.39
C LEU A 221 -10.85 -19.10 -5.01
N ILE A 222 -10.50 -18.27 -5.99
CA ILE A 222 -10.37 -16.82 -5.80
C ILE A 222 -11.23 -16.14 -6.87
N LEU A 223 -12.19 -15.33 -6.43
CA LEU A 223 -13.06 -14.58 -7.34
C LEU A 223 -12.59 -13.13 -7.44
N PRO A 224 -12.52 -12.56 -8.66
CA PRO A 224 -12.13 -11.18 -8.87
C PRO A 224 -13.27 -10.22 -8.51
N ILE A 225 -13.03 -9.34 -7.54
CA ILE A 225 -13.91 -8.22 -7.22
C ILE A 225 -13.30 -6.94 -7.77
N SER A 226 -13.12 -6.92 -9.10
CA SER A 226 -12.57 -5.82 -9.90
C SER A 226 -13.49 -5.51 -11.08
N ARG A 227 -13.20 -4.45 -11.85
CA ARG A 227 -13.99 -4.10 -13.05
C ARG A 227 -13.84 -5.16 -14.13
N ASN A 228 -14.93 -5.38 -14.88
CA ASN A 228 -14.92 -6.23 -16.07
C ASN A 228 -14.21 -5.52 -17.24
N LEU A 229 -13.56 -6.30 -18.13
CA LEU A 229 -13.02 -5.83 -19.41
C LEU A 229 -14.16 -5.48 -20.40
N GLN A 230 -14.00 -4.62 -21.41
CA GLN A 230 -12.83 -3.80 -21.83
C GLN A 230 -12.86 -2.40 -21.22
N LEU A 231 -11.68 -1.89 -20.84
CA LEU A 231 -11.53 -0.58 -20.18
C LEU A 231 -10.41 0.20 -20.87
N ASN A 232 -10.57 1.52 -20.99
CA ASN A 232 -9.46 2.44 -21.36
C ASN A 232 -8.61 2.83 -20.14
N ASP A 233 -8.56 1.94 -19.14
CA ASP A 233 -7.91 2.15 -17.84
C ASP A 233 -7.63 0.79 -17.16
N GLY A 234 -7.01 0.81 -15.97
CA GLY A 234 -6.84 -0.36 -15.12
C GLY A 234 -8.17 -0.96 -14.62
N LEU A 235 -8.10 -2.15 -14.02
CA LEU A 235 -9.29 -2.89 -13.57
C LEU A 235 -9.84 -2.40 -12.21
N TRP A 236 -9.27 -1.33 -11.66
CA TRP A 236 -9.75 -0.71 -10.42
C TRP A 236 -11.05 0.05 -10.60
N PHE A 237 -11.96 -0.07 -9.65
CA PHE A 237 -13.02 0.91 -9.47
C PHE A 237 -12.43 2.27 -9.13
N ASN A 238 -13.06 3.34 -9.60
CA ASN A 238 -12.58 4.70 -9.39
C ASN A 238 -13.66 5.52 -8.67
N ILE A 239 -13.51 5.70 -7.35
CA ILE A 239 -14.42 6.52 -6.54
C ILE A 239 -14.06 7.99 -6.76
N GLN A 240 -15.02 8.76 -7.30
CA GLN A 240 -14.82 10.16 -7.67
C GLN A 240 -15.06 11.16 -6.53
N ASN A 241 -15.82 10.77 -5.50
CA ASN A 241 -16.15 11.60 -4.36
C ASN A 241 -16.84 10.77 -3.27
N SER A 242 -17.16 11.41 -2.14
CA SER A 242 -17.79 10.78 -0.97
C SER A 242 -19.23 10.27 -1.16
N THR A 243 -19.88 10.52 -2.29
CA THR A 243 -21.22 9.99 -2.61
C THR A 243 -21.19 8.82 -3.59
N ASP A 244 -20.05 8.63 -4.26
CA ASP A 244 -19.86 7.57 -5.25
C ASP A 244 -19.73 6.19 -4.59
N VAL A 245 -20.28 5.18 -5.25
CA VAL A 245 -20.32 3.80 -4.76
C VAL A 245 -19.99 2.87 -5.92
N ALA A 246 -18.90 2.12 -5.78
CA ALA A 246 -18.56 1.07 -6.72
C ALA A 246 -19.23 -0.25 -6.30
N LEU A 247 -19.88 -0.92 -7.25
CA LEU A 247 -20.60 -2.17 -7.02
C LEU A 247 -20.04 -3.30 -7.90
N LYS A 248 -20.02 -4.52 -7.35
CA LYS A 248 -19.64 -5.72 -8.07
C LYS A 248 -20.52 -6.90 -7.70
N GLU A 249 -21.19 -7.45 -8.71
CA GLU A 249 -21.92 -8.71 -8.58
C GLU A 249 -20.98 -9.91 -8.54
N PHE A 250 -21.32 -10.89 -7.72
CA PHE A 250 -20.63 -12.18 -7.65
C PHE A 250 -21.59 -13.30 -7.22
N THR A 251 -21.18 -14.54 -7.46
CA THR A 251 -21.83 -15.75 -6.94
C THR A 251 -20.74 -16.67 -6.41
N ILE A 252 -20.98 -17.38 -5.31
CA ILE A 252 -20.02 -18.34 -4.75
C ILE A 252 -20.55 -19.77 -4.85
N PRO A 253 -19.65 -20.78 -4.89
CA PRO A 253 -20.06 -22.17 -4.74
C PRO A 253 -20.76 -22.42 -3.40
N GLN A 254 -21.86 -23.17 -3.43
CA GLN A 254 -22.70 -23.42 -2.26
C GLN A 254 -22.07 -24.34 -1.22
N ASN A 255 -20.88 -24.89 -1.50
CA ASN A 255 -20.09 -25.69 -0.56
C ASN A 255 -18.92 -24.91 0.07
N ALA A 256 -18.88 -23.58 -0.08
CA ALA A 256 -17.89 -22.75 0.60
C ALA A 256 -18.08 -22.80 2.12
N TYR A 257 -16.99 -22.98 2.87
CA TYR A 257 -17.01 -23.02 4.33
C TYR A 257 -16.17 -21.90 4.99
N ARG A 258 -15.38 -21.18 4.20
CA ARG A 258 -14.67 -19.96 4.61
C ARG A 258 -14.59 -18.96 3.45
N ALA A 259 -14.68 -17.68 3.76
CA ALA A 259 -14.54 -16.60 2.79
C ALA A 259 -13.78 -15.41 3.40
N VAL A 260 -12.74 -14.91 2.72
CA VAL A 260 -11.98 -13.72 3.12
C VAL A 260 -11.88 -12.77 1.93
N LEU A 261 -12.22 -11.50 2.13
CA LEU A 261 -12.09 -10.46 1.12
C LEU A 261 -10.79 -9.68 1.34
N GLU A 262 -9.87 -9.74 0.38
CA GLU A 262 -8.63 -8.96 0.37
C GLU A 262 -8.86 -7.67 -0.44
N VAL A 263 -8.84 -6.52 0.22
CA VAL A 263 -9.14 -5.22 -0.37
C VAL A 263 -7.84 -4.45 -0.66
N TYR A 264 -7.73 -3.89 -1.86
CA TYR A 264 -6.64 -3.01 -2.26
C TYR A 264 -7.13 -1.57 -2.40
N VAL A 265 -6.32 -0.61 -1.95
CA VAL A 265 -6.66 0.82 -2.05
C VAL A 265 -5.44 1.66 -2.41
N SER A 266 -5.66 2.65 -3.28
CA SER A 266 -4.72 3.75 -3.52
C SER A 266 -5.48 5.05 -3.81
N PHE A 267 -4.89 6.18 -3.48
CA PHE A 267 -5.53 7.50 -3.48
C PHE A 267 -4.66 8.47 -4.29
N HIS A 268 -5.26 9.28 -5.16
CA HIS A 268 -4.54 10.07 -6.16
C HIS A 268 -5.12 11.48 -6.26
N GLU A 269 -4.52 12.31 -7.11
CA GLU A 269 -5.02 13.65 -7.42
C GLU A 269 -5.21 14.49 -6.14
N LYS A 270 -6.42 14.99 -5.87
CA LYS A 270 -6.69 15.83 -4.70
C LYS A 270 -6.63 15.07 -3.38
N ASP A 271 -6.71 13.74 -3.41
CA ASP A 271 -6.54 12.91 -2.23
C ASP A 271 -5.18 12.21 -2.19
N GLU A 272 -4.22 12.49 -3.09
CA GLU A 272 -2.85 11.96 -2.98
C GLU A 272 -2.21 12.29 -1.61
N PHE A 273 -2.52 13.49 -1.10
CA PHE A 273 -2.05 14.00 0.20
C PHE A 273 -3.18 14.19 1.22
N TRP A 274 -4.23 13.35 1.17
CA TRP A 274 -5.44 13.51 2.00
C TRP A 274 -5.16 13.75 3.49
N TYR A 275 -4.10 13.16 4.04
CA TYR A 275 -3.66 13.28 5.43
C TYR A 275 -3.22 14.69 5.84
N SER A 276 -2.95 15.57 4.87
CA SER A 276 -2.60 16.98 5.07
C SER A 276 -3.70 17.95 4.62
N ASN A 277 -4.89 17.46 4.26
CA ASN A 277 -5.99 18.32 3.82
C ASN A 277 -6.66 19.02 5.01
N PRO A 278 -6.83 20.36 4.98
CA PRO A 278 -7.53 21.07 6.04
C PRO A 278 -9.05 20.85 5.99
N PRO A 279 -9.77 21.20 7.07
CA PRO A 279 -11.24 21.27 7.06
C PRO A 279 -11.78 22.30 6.06
N ASN A 280 -12.97 22.06 5.53
CA ASN A 280 -13.61 22.95 4.54
C ASN A 280 -13.91 24.34 5.10
N GLU A 281 -14.20 24.46 6.40
CA GLU A 281 -14.44 25.75 7.07
C GLU A 281 -13.22 26.67 7.02
N TYR A 282 -12.01 26.11 7.14
CA TYR A 282 -10.76 26.85 7.02
C TYR A 282 -10.56 27.37 5.59
N LEU A 283 -10.83 26.52 4.59
CA LEU A 283 -10.75 26.89 3.19
C LEU A 283 -11.75 28.01 2.85
N ALA A 284 -12.99 27.89 3.31
CA ALA A 284 -14.03 28.87 3.09
C ALA A 284 -13.69 30.22 3.74
N ALA A 285 -13.22 30.22 4.99
CA ALA A 285 -12.85 31.43 5.71
C ALA A 285 -11.65 32.17 5.09
N ASN A 286 -10.78 31.46 4.38
CA ASN A 286 -9.60 32.02 3.70
C ASN A 286 -9.79 32.20 2.19
N ASN A 287 -11.01 32.05 1.67
CA ASN A 287 -11.34 32.16 0.23
C ASN A 287 -10.51 31.23 -0.68
N GLN A 288 -10.24 30.00 -0.22
CA GLN A 288 -9.43 29.01 -0.93
C GLN A 288 -10.31 27.98 -1.63
N THR A 289 -10.68 28.26 -2.89
CA THR A 289 -11.65 27.44 -3.64
C THR A 289 -11.04 26.27 -4.40
N ASN A 290 -9.73 26.31 -4.68
CA ASN A 290 -9.05 25.31 -5.54
C ASN A 290 -8.20 24.30 -4.75
N SER A 291 -8.19 24.38 -3.43
CA SER A 291 -7.38 23.51 -2.59
C SER A 291 -8.15 22.28 -2.14
N PRO A 292 -7.50 21.11 -2.03
CA PRO A 292 -8.10 19.93 -1.43
C PRO A 292 -8.54 20.19 0.01
N GLY A 293 -9.75 19.73 0.34
CA GLY A 293 -10.35 19.87 1.68
C GLY A 293 -10.82 18.53 2.25
N ASN A 294 -11.97 18.57 2.92
CA ASN A 294 -12.61 17.46 3.63
C ASN A 294 -11.83 16.89 4.81
N GLY A 295 -10.86 17.65 5.34
CA GLY A 295 -10.09 17.24 6.51
C GLY A 295 -9.19 16.02 6.28
N PRO A 296 -8.45 15.60 7.32
CA PRO A 296 -7.37 14.62 7.18
C PRO A 296 -7.83 13.17 7.39
N PHE A 297 -9.13 12.86 7.41
CA PHE A 297 -9.65 11.51 7.68
C PHE A 297 -10.43 10.94 6.49
N ARG A 298 -10.14 9.68 6.17
CA ARG A 298 -10.79 8.90 5.10
C ARG A 298 -11.02 7.48 5.63
N GLU A 299 -12.22 6.95 5.40
CA GLU A 299 -12.57 5.57 5.70
C GLU A 299 -13.11 4.90 4.46
N VAL A 300 -12.52 3.77 4.08
CA VAL A 300 -13.08 2.89 3.04
C VAL A 300 -14.10 1.97 3.69
N LEU A 301 -15.33 2.01 3.19
CA LEU A 301 -16.46 1.19 3.61
C LEU A 301 -16.66 0.04 2.63
N VAL A 302 -16.84 -1.16 3.16
CA VAL A 302 -17.12 -2.36 2.37
C VAL A 302 -18.47 -2.93 2.77
N THR A 303 -19.39 -3.01 1.81
CA THR A 303 -20.75 -3.53 2.02
C THR A 303 -20.95 -4.86 1.29
N LEU A 304 -21.76 -5.73 1.86
CA LEU A 304 -22.30 -6.95 1.25
C LEU A 304 -23.83 -6.86 1.26
N ASP A 305 -24.46 -6.84 0.09
CA ASP A 305 -25.90 -6.61 -0.07
C ASP A 305 -26.41 -5.43 0.77
N ASP A 306 -25.80 -4.26 0.56
CA ASP A 306 -26.06 -2.99 1.26
C ASP A 306 -25.77 -2.97 2.78
N LYS A 307 -25.27 -4.07 3.35
CA LYS A 307 -24.87 -4.16 4.76
C LYS A 307 -23.38 -3.95 4.93
N LEU A 308 -22.96 -3.02 5.80
CA LEU A 308 -21.53 -2.85 6.12
C LEU A 308 -20.95 -4.13 6.73
N VAL A 309 -19.91 -4.70 6.12
CA VAL A 309 -19.26 -5.94 6.62
C VAL A 309 -17.84 -5.71 7.11
N GLY A 310 -17.24 -4.58 6.74
CA GLY A 310 -15.93 -4.18 7.25
C GLY A 310 -15.55 -2.77 6.82
N SER A 311 -14.41 -2.30 7.33
CA SER A 311 -13.84 -1.00 6.95
C SER A 311 -12.31 -1.09 6.83
N VAL A 312 -11.73 -0.19 6.05
CA VAL A 312 -10.27 -0.08 5.87
C VAL A 312 -9.86 1.38 6.12
N TRP A 313 -8.95 1.58 7.08
CA TRP A 313 -8.28 2.84 7.34
C TRP A 313 -6.84 2.69 6.85
N PRO A 314 -6.53 3.18 5.63
CA PRO A 314 -5.32 2.77 4.93
C PRO A 314 -4.06 3.32 5.60
N PHE A 315 -2.97 2.55 5.51
CA PHE A 315 -1.62 3.06 5.70
C PHE A 315 -1.35 4.20 4.71
N THR A 316 -0.73 5.26 5.21
CA THR A 316 -0.47 6.49 4.47
C THR A 316 0.77 6.33 3.59
N VAL A 317 0.63 5.53 2.53
CA VAL A 317 1.68 5.37 1.50
C VAL A 317 2.00 6.74 0.90
N ILE A 318 3.28 7.11 0.92
CA ILE A 318 3.79 8.27 0.18
C ILE A 318 4.45 7.74 -1.08
N TYR A 319 3.94 8.17 -2.24
CA TYR A 319 4.48 7.76 -3.53
C TYR A 319 5.85 8.39 -3.80
N THR A 320 6.55 7.85 -4.80
CA THR A 320 7.93 8.21 -5.15
C THR A 320 8.08 9.63 -5.72
N GLY A 321 6.97 10.33 -6.01
CA GLY A 321 6.95 11.77 -6.28
C GLY A 321 6.48 12.65 -5.10
N GLY A 322 5.92 12.03 -4.05
CA GLY A 322 5.19 12.73 -2.99
C GLY A 322 6.06 13.47 -1.97
N VAL A 323 5.51 14.56 -1.40
CA VAL A 323 6.13 15.44 -0.39
C VAL A 323 7.42 16.14 -0.85
N ASN A 324 8.48 15.37 -1.06
CA ASN A 324 9.74 15.82 -1.64
C ASN A 324 10.36 14.63 -2.41
N PRO A 325 10.37 14.64 -3.75
CA PRO A 325 10.80 13.51 -4.57
C PRO A 325 12.28 13.15 -4.39
N LEU A 326 13.09 14.02 -3.78
CA LEU A 326 14.50 13.74 -3.49
C LEU A 326 14.68 12.75 -2.34
N LEU A 327 13.67 12.58 -1.47
CA LEU A 327 13.70 11.63 -0.36
C LEU A 327 13.73 10.17 -0.84
N TRP A 328 13.10 9.89 -1.99
CA TRP A 328 12.82 8.52 -2.44
C TRP A 328 13.93 7.95 -3.33
N ARG A 329 15.18 8.34 -3.06
CA ARG A 329 16.35 8.04 -3.87
C ARG A 329 17.47 7.50 -2.96
N PRO A 330 18.12 6.36 -3.30
CA PRO A 330 17.54 5.24 -4.06
C PRO A 330 16.55 4.39 -3.21
N ILE A 331 16.36 4.72 -1.93
CA ILE A 331 15.45 4.03 -1.02
C ILE A 331 14.06 4.66 -1.17
N THR A 332 13.07 3.88 -1.58
CA THR A 332 11.71 4.39 -1.80
C THR A 332 10.85 4.34 -0.53
N GLY A 333 9.71 5.04 -0.56
CA GLY A 333 8.78 5.10 0.57
C GLY A 333 8.22 3.72 0.94
N ILE A 334 7.88 3.55 2.22
CA ILE A 334 7.30 2.30 2.73
C ILE A 334 5.98 2.01 2.00
N GLY A 335 5.84 0.81 1.44
CA GLY A 335 4.65 0.36 0.70
C GLY A 335 4.49 1.02 -0.68
N SER A 336 5.50 1.70 -1.21
CA SER A 336 5.42 2.34 -2.53
C SER A 336 5.62 1.34 -3.67
N PHE A 337 6.44 0.30 -3.47
CA PHE A 337 6.69 -0.73 -4.49
C PHE A 337 5.76 -1.93 -4.36
N ASP A 338 5.27 -2.25 -3.17
CA ASP A 338 4.17 -3.21 -2.95
C ASP A 338 3.14 -2.57 -2.01
N LEU A 339 2.07 -2.00 -2.58
CA LEU A 339 1.06 -1.32 -1.78
C LEU A 339 0.30 -2.33 -0.89
N PRO A 340 -0.04 -1.96 0.35
CA PRO A 340 -0.73 -2.87 1.27
C PRO A 340 -2.12 -3.29 0.78
N SER A 341 -2.49 -4.54 1.08
CA SER A 341 -3.88 -5.04 1.04
C SER A 341 -4.40 -5.32 2.46
N TYR A 342 -5.73 -5.39 2.59
CA TYR A 342 -6.43 -5.51 3.88
C TYR A 342 -7.47 -6.63 3.83
N ASP A 343 -7.37 -7.58 4.76
CA ASP A 343 -8.26 -8.74 4.80
C ASP A 343 -9.50 -8.44 5.67
N ILE A 344 -10.69 -8.79 5.17
CA ILE A 344 -11.98 -8.74 5.86
C ILE A 344 -12.54 -10.15 5.90
N GLU A 345 -12.82 -10.67 7.11
CA GLU A 345 -13.32 -12.05 7.29
C GLU A 345 -14.84 -12.10 7.03
N ILE A 346 -15.21 -12.65 5.87
CA ILE A 346 -16.60 -12.75 5.37
C ILE A 346 -17.28 -14.03 5.88
N THR A 347 -16.53 -14.98 6.43
CA THR A 347 -17.08 -16.26 6.93
C THR A 347 -18.33 -16.14 7.81
N PRO A 348 -18.43 -15.18 8.76
CA PRO A 348 -19.66 -14.99 9.55
C PRO A 348 -20.94 -14.77 8.71
N PHE A 349 -20.80 -14.26 7.49
CA PHE A 349 -21.89 -13.94 6.56
C PHE A 349 -22.19 -15.03 5.55
N LEU A 350 -21.42 -16.14 5.52
CA LEU A 350 -21.62 -17.20 4.52
C LEU A 350 -23.06 -17.74 4.48
N GLY A 351 -23.73 -17.85 5.64
CA GLY A 351 -25.13 -18.23 5.72
C GLY A 351 -26.10 -17.35 4.92
N THR A 352 -25.72 -16.12 4.61
CA THR A 352 -26.51 -15.17 3.82
C THR A 352 -26.22 -15.21 2.32
N ILE A 353 -25.10 -15.82 1.91
CA ILE A 353 -24.60 -15.80 0.53
C ILE A 353 -24.38 -17.18 -0.12
N LEU A 354 -24.73 -18.27 0.58
CA LEU A 354 -24.66 -19.65 0.08
C LEU A 354 -25.93 -20.09 -0.67
N ASP A 355 -26.84 -19.17 -1.00
CA ASP A 355 -28.14 -19.49 -1.59
C ASP A 355 -28.09 -19.79 -3.11
N GLY A 356 -26.93 -19.55 -3.73
CA GLY A 356 -26.69 -19.80 -5.16
C GLY A 356 -27.16 -18.67 -6.08
N LYS A 357 -27.49 -17.50 -5.52
CA LYS A 357 -27.86 -16.30 -6.29
C LYS A 357 -26.69 -15.31 -6.39
N ASN A 358 -26.91 -14.25 -7.17
CA ASN A 358 -26.00 -13.12 -7.23
C ASN A 358 -26.12 -12.29 -5.94
N HIS A 359 -24.96 -11.86 -5.44
CA HIS A 359 -24.79 -10.93 -4.32
C HIS A 359 -23.92 -9.76 -4.76
N LEU A 360 -23.93 -8.68 -3.99
CA LEU A 360 -23.23 -7.44 -4.31
C LEU A 360 -22.21 -7.09 -3.24
N PHE A 361 -20.95 -6.92 -3.66
CA PHE A 361 -20.01 -6.11 -2.89
C PHE A 361 -20.10 -4.65 -3.31
N GLY A 362 -20.10 -3.76 -2.32
CA GLY A 362 -20.05 -2.32 -2.51
C GLY A 362 -18.85 -1.67 -1.82
N PHE A 363 -18.27 -0.66 -2.47
CA PHE A 363 -17.14 0.11 -1.96
C PHE A 363 -17.44 1.60 -2.00
N LYS A 364 -17.14 2.28 -0.90
CA LYS A 364 -17.30 3.73 -0.75
C LYS A 364 -16.15 4.29 0.07
N VAL A 365 -15.80 5.56 -0.11
CA VAL A 365 -14.82 6.24 0.73
C VAL A 365 -15.44 7.48 1.36
N THR A 366 -15.42 7.57 2.69
CA THR A 366 -15.92 8.76 3.40
C THR A 366 -14.98 9.93 3.16
N ASN A 367 -15.54 11.15 3.11
CA ASN A 367 -14.80 12.39 2.90
C ASN A 367 -13.95 12.45 1.61
N ALA A 368 -14.09 11.48 0.71
CA ALA A 368 -13.28 11.38 -0.49
C ALA A 368 -13.43 12.57 -1.42
N LEU A 369 -12.30 13.01 -1.94
CA LEU A 369 -12.16 13.75 -3.17
C LEU A 369 -11.92 12.77 -4.33
N ASN A 370 -11.59 13.30 -5.50
CA ASN A 370 -11.49 12.49 -6.71
C ASN A 370 -10.31 11.53 -6.69
N VAL A 371 -10.56 10.37 -7.30
CA VAL A 371 -9.59 9.33 -7.67
C VAL A 371 -9.08 8.48 -6.51
N TRP A 372 -9.96 7.63 -6.00
CA TRP A 372 -9.58 6.46 -5.23
C TRP A 372 -9.72 5.20 -6.05
N TYR A 373 -8.63 4.47 -6.22
CA TYR A 373 -8.65 3.16 -6.86
C TYR A 373 -8.88 2.07 -5.82
N ILE A 374 -9.95 1.30 -6.02
CA ILE A 374 -10.35 0.21 -5.15
C ILE A 374 -10.69 -1.01 -6.00
N ASP A 375 -10.29 -2.17 -5.52
CA ASP A 375 -10.81 -3.47 -5.92
C ASP A 375 -10.52 -4.48 -4.80
N ALA A 376 -10.92 -5.73 -5.00
CA ALA A 376 -10.67 -6.78 -4.03
C ALA A 376 -10.58 -8.17 -4.67
N ASN A 377 -10.08 -9.12 -3.90
CA ASN A 377 -10.05 -10.54 -4.22
C ASN A 377 -10.84 -11.31 -3.15
N LEU A 378 -11.86 -12.07 -3.56
CA LEU A 378 -12.61 -12.93 -2.65
C LEU A 378 -12.00 -14.34 -2.62
N HIS A 379 -11.30 -14.64 -1.55
CA HIS A 379 -10.68 -15.94 -1.28
C HIS A 379 -11.71 -16.90 -0.65
N LEU A 380 -11.91 -18.07 -1.25
CA LEU A 380 -12.91 -19.05 -0.84
C LEU A 380 -12.27 -20.42 -0.57
N TRP A 381 -12.65 -21.04 0.55
CA TRP A 381 -12.31 -22.42 0.85
C TRP A 381 -13.57 -23.29 0.70
N LEU A 382 -13.43 -24.40 -0.03
CA LEU A 382 -14.54 -25.23 -0.48
C LEU A 382 -14.50 -26.61 0.17
N ASP A 383 -15.66 -27.09 0.61
CA ASP A 383 -15.78 -28.42 1.17
C ASP A 383 -15.93 -29.46 0.07
N ALA A 384 -14.84 -30.16 -0.26
CA ALA A 384 -14.83 -31.18 -1.31
C ALA A 384 -15.70 -32.41 -0.98
N LYS A 385 -16.11 -32.61 0.28
CA LYS A 385 -16.94 -33.76 0.70
C LYS A 385 -18.43 -33.43 0.78
N SER A 386 -18.80 -32.16 0.64
CA SER A 386 -20.20 -31.72 0.71
C SER A 386 -20.58 -31.00 -0.57
N VAL A 387 -21.78 -31.28 -1.08
CA VAL A 387 -22.34 -30.54 -2.22
C VAL A 387 -22.79 -29.14 -1.80
N ARG A 388 -23.25 -28.99 -0.56
CA ARG A 388 -23.66 -27.71 0.03
C ARG A 388 -23.24 -27.65 1.49
N THR A 389 -22.89 -26.45 1.94
CA THR A 389 -22.73 -26.09 3.34
C THR A 389 -23.93 -25.27 3.78
N GLU A 390 -24.14 -25.18 5.09
CA GLU A 390 -25.19 -24.34 5.68
C GLU A 390 -24.54 -23.36 6.64
N GLY A 391 -25.10 -22.18 6.81
CA GLY A 391 -24.62 -21.26 7.81
C GLY A 391 -25.68 -20.29 8.29
N VAL A 392 -25.40 -19.65 9.42
CA VAL A 392 -26.26 -18.63 10.00
C VAL A 392 -25.39 -17.51 10.55
N LEU A 393 -25.73 -16.26 10.20
CA LEU A 393 -25.19 -15.08 10.86
C LEU A 393 -25.85 -14.97 12.24
N LEU A 394 -25.04 -15.07 13.30
CA LEU A 394 -25.52 -15.05 14.69
C LEU A 394 -25.63 -13.63 15.23
N ASN A 395 -24.61 -12.82 15.00
CA ASN A 395 -24.55 -11.45 15.49
C ASN A 395 -23.80 -10.57 14.49
N HIS A 396 -24.23 -9.33 14.37
CA HIS A 396 -23.51 -8.31 13.64
C HIS A 396 -23.78 -6.95 14.27
N ILE A 397 -22.71 -6.31 14.74
CA ILE A 397 -22.72 -5.01 15.38
C ILE A 397 -21.79 -4.10 14.59
N ASP A 398 -22.38 -3.18 13.84
CA ASP A 398 -21.71 -2.02 13.26
C ASP A 398 -21.94 -0.84 14.21
N LYS A 399 -20.92 -0.45 14.98
CA LYS A 399 -21.01 0.77 15.79
C LYS A 399 -20.76 1.98 14.89
N PRO A 400 -21.59 3.03 14.99
CA PRO A 400 -21.41 4.22 14.17
C PRO A 400 -20.03 4.85 14.40
N LEU A 401 -19.48 5.44 13.34
CA LEU A 401 -18.26 6.22 13.40
C LEU A 401 -18.44 7.38 14.39
N VAL A 402 -17.55 7.47 15.38
CA VAL A 402 -17.49 8.61 16.29
C VAL A 402 -16.32 9.48 15.86
N GLU A 403 -16.60 10.58 15.17
CA GLU A 403 -15.63 11.55 14.67
C GLU A 403 -15.73 12.86 15.44
N SER A 404 -14.58 13.48 15.73
CA SER A 404 -14.48 14.79 16.35
C SER A 404 -13.40 15.61 15.66
N ILE A 405 -13.78 16.80 15.20
CA ILE A 405 -12.91 17.78 14.58
C ILE A 405 -12.92 19.04 15.44
N VAL A 406 -11.75 19.52 15.83
CA VAL A 406 -11.56 20.79 16.55
C VAL A 406 -10.63 21.66 15.70
N SER A 407 -11.11 22.84 15.35
CA SER A 407 -10.40 23.78 14.48
C SER A 407 -10.25 25.12 15.18
N GLU A 408 -9.02 25.63 15.24
CA GLU A 408 -8.71 26.96 15.78
C GLU A 408 -7.78 27.67 14.80
N PHE A 409 -8.24 28.75 14.16
CA PHE A 409 -7.44 29.44 13.17
C PHE A 409 -7.71 30.95 13.12
N ASN A 410 -6.71 31.70 12.67
CA ASN A 410 -6.78 33.12 12.37
C ASN A 410 -6.06 33.37 11.04
N GLY A 411 -6.84 33.69 10.01
CA GLY A 411 -6.36 33.68 8.63
C GLY A 411 -5.74 32.33 8.27
N LEU A 412 -4.55 32.36 7.68
CA LEU A 412 -3.82 31.18 7.20
C LEU A 412 -3.04 30.42 8.28
N ASN A 413 -3.10 30.85 9.55
CA ASN A 413 -2.49 30.15 10.66
C ASN A 413 -3.57 29.42 11.47
N GLY A 414 -3.36 28.15 11.80
CA GLY A 414 -4.34 27.40 12.54
C GLY A 414 -3.90 26.02 12.99
N THR A 415 -4.59 25.49 13.98
CA THR A 415 -4.42 24.13 14.50
C THR A 415 -5.72 23.36 14.31
N PHE A 416 -5.59 22.12 13.83
CA PHE A 416 -6.70 21.24 13.52
C PHE A 416 -6.46 19.88 14.16
N LEU A 417 -7.34 19.48 15.06
CA LEU A 417 -7.30 18.18 15.72
C LEU A 417 -8.45 17.33 15.20
N THR A 418 -8.14 16.16 14.66
CA THR A 418 -9.14 15.19 14.20
C THR A 418 -8.96 13.89 14.96
N SER A 419 -10.04 13.35 15.49
CA SER A 419 -10.05 12.01 16.08
C SER A 419 -11.24 11.22 15.60
N ALA A 420 -11.05 9.92 15.38
CA ALA A 420 -12.13 9.04 14.98
C ALA A 420 -12.01 7.67 15.66
N LYS A 421 -13.15 7.04 15.95
CA LYS A 421 -13.21 5.67 16.50
C LYS A 421 -14.34 4.88 15.84
N LYS A 422 -14.08 3.61 15.57
CA LYS A 422 -15.08 2.67 15.04
C LYS A 422 -14.82 1.25 15.51
N SER A 423 -15.86 0.45 15.61
CA SER A 423 -15.80 -0.95 16.02
C SER A 423 -16.85 -1.74 15.25
N ILE A 424 -16.43 -2.83 14.61
CA ILE A 424 -17.30 -3.74 13.87
C ILE A 424 -17.10 -5.14 14.44
N LEU A 425 -18.18 -5.82 14.79
CA LEU A 425 -18.17 -7.20 15.26
C LEU A 425 -19.14 -8.02 14.44
N SER A 426 -18.70 -9.16 13.92
CA SER A 426 -19.56 -10.12 13.25
C SER A 426 -19.30 -11.53 13.78
N SER A 427 -20.34 -12.32 14.00
CA SER A 427 -20.20 -13.73 14.33
C SER A 427 -21.25 -14.57 13.62
N GLY A 428 -20.87 -15.77 13.21
CA GLY A 428 -21.72 -16.71 12.50
C GLY A 428 -21.15 -18.12 12.56
N TRP A 429 -21.95 -19.10 12.18
CA TRP A 429 -21.48 -20.48 12.07
C TRP A 429 -21.74 -21.04 10.68
N VAL A 430 -20.89 -21.99 10.28
CA VAL A 430 -21.01 -22.76 9.05
C VAL A 430 -20.86 -24.24 9.35
N ARG A 431 -21.83 -25.05 8.94
CA ARG A 431 -21.82 -26.50 9.02
C ARG A 431 -21.29 -27.08 7.70
N SER A 432 -20.19 -27.81 7.81
CA SER A 432 -19.51 -28.51 6.72
C SER A 432 -19.23 -29.97 7.10
N SER A 433 -18.54 -30.72 6.23
CA SER A 433 -18.03 -32.06 6.53
C SER A 433 -16.98 -32.09 7.64
N PHE A 434 -16.39 -30.93 7.96
CA PHE A 434 -15.52 -30.72 9.12
C PHE A 434 -16.30 -30.43 10.41
N GLY A 435 -17.64 -30.42 10.33
CA GLY A 435 -18.58 -30.13 11.39
C GLY A 435 -18.96 -28.63 11.47
N ASN A 436 -19.48 -28.21 12.63
CA ASN A 436 -19.97 -26.85 12.85
C ASN A 436 -18.86 -25.87 13.26
N ILE A 437 -18.47 -25.00 12.34
CA ILE A 437 -17.40 -24.03 12.51
C ILE A 437 -18.02 -22.69 12.89
N THR A 438 -17.71 -22.15 14.07
CA THR A 438 -18.19 -20.82 14.48
C THR A 438 -17.06 -19.81 14.36
N THR A 439 -17.27 -18.75 13.60
CA THR A 439 -16.28 -17.69 13.36
C THR A 439 -16.77 -16.38 13.95
N SER A 440 -15.89 -15.66 14.62
CA SER A 440 -16.10 -14.28 15.05
C SER A 440 -14.99 -13.40 14.50
N PHE A 441 -15.36 -12.24 13.96
CA PHE A 441 -14.45 -11.24 13.42
C PHE A 441 -14.71 -9.90 14.10
N VAL A 442 -13.63 -9.28 14.58
CA VAL A 442 -13.65 -7.96 15.21
C VAL A 442 -12.71 -7.05 14.42
N GLN A 443 -13.15 -5.82 14.17
CA GLN A 443 -12.29 -4.72 13.77
C GLN A 443 -12.50 -3.56 14.75
N ASP A 444 -11.43 -3.12 15.41
CA ASP A 444 -11.43 -1.93 16.25
C ASP A 444 -10.44 -0.91 15.69
N PHE A 445 -10.91 0.32 15.54
CA PHE A 445 -10.15 1.40 14.93
C PHE A 445 -10.09 2.63 15.82
N THR A 446 -8.94 3.29 15.84
CA THR A 446 -8.75 4.58 16.50
C THR A 446 -7.78 5.44 15.71
N TYR A 447 -8.18 6.67 15.43
CA TYR A 447 -7.45 7.63 14.61
C TYR A 447 -7.25 8.90 15.39
N TYR A 448 -6.05 9.46 15.27
CA TYR A 448 -5.72 10.79 15.77
C TYR A 448 -4.88 11.51 14.72
N SER A 449 -5.18 12.77 14.45
CA SER A 449 -4.35 13.66 13.66
C SER A 449 -4.32 15.05 14.26
N SER A 450 -3.14 15.64 14.29
CA SER A 450 -2.90 17.04 14.62
C SER A 450 -2.23 17.69 13.43
N MET A 451 -2.85 18.74 12.90
CA MET A 451 -2.32 19.53 11.80
C MET A 451 -2.15 20.98 12.24
N LEU A 452 -1.00 21.57 11.92
CA LEU A 452 -0.66 22.95 12.25
C LEU A 452 -0.25 23.67 10.97
N PHE A 453 -0.92 24.77 10.66
CA PHE A 453 -0.45 25.77 9.70
C PHE A 453 0.12 26.98 10.45
N SER A 454 1.29 27.43 10.03
CA SER A 454 1.99 28.57 10.61
C SER A 454 2.73 29.36 9.53
N LYS A 455 3.34 30.50 9.91
CA LYS A 455 4.00 31.43 8.97
C LYS A 455 3.09 31.84 7.80
N ASN A 456 1.83 32.16 8.12
CA ASN A 456 0.79 32.51 7.15
C ASN A 456 0.59 31.42 6.09
N GLY A 457 0.55 30.16 6.53
CA GLY A 457 0.35 29.00 5.65
C GLY A 457 1.62 28.49 4.95
N ALA A 458 2.75 29.20 5.03
CA ALA A 458 4.01 28.76 4.41
C ALA A 458 4.65 27.56 5.12
N LYS A 459 4.19 27.22 6.33
CA LYS A 459 4.65 26.04 7.06
C LYS A 459 3.47 25.19 7.51
N GLN A 460 3.58 23.88 7.32
CA GLN A 460 2.63 22.87 7.77
C GLN A 460 3.34 21.76 8.52
N ALA A 461 2.74 21.35 9.63
CA ALA A 461 3.11 20.12 10.31
C ALA A 461 1.88 19.23 10.48
N VAL A 462 2.04 17.92 10.29
CA VAL A 462 1.02 16.88 10.49
C VAL A 462 1.61 15.81 11.38
N ASN A 463 0.88 15.40 12.40
CA ASN A 463 1.18 14.22 13.21
C ASN A 463 -0.06 13.33 13.25
N GLN A 464 -0.01 12.19 12.57
CA GLN A 464 -1.11 11.26 12.42
C GLN A 464 -0.74 9.90 13.03
N THR A 465 -1.69 9.30 13.73
CA THR A 465 -1.62 7.94 14.24
C THR A 465 -2.91 7.20 13.94
N ILE A 466 -2.78 6.03 13.32
CA ILE A 466 -3.89 5.10 13.08
C ILE A 466 -3.60 3.82 13.86
N LEU A 467 -4.49 3.45 14.76
CA LEU A 467 -4.48 2.19 15.49
C LEU A 467 -5.58 1.30 14.92
N PHE A 468 -5.20 0.10 14.55
CA PHE A 468 -6.08 -0.90 13.96
C PHE A 468 -5.86 -2.23 14.66
N ILE A 469 -6.94 -2.83 15.15
CA ILE A 469 -6.93 -4.17 15.73
C ILE A 469 -7.92 -5.01 14.95
N ASP A 470 -7.43 -6.12 14.39
CA ASP A 470 -8.26 -7.18 13.84
C ASP A 470 -8.11 -8.45 14.70
N ALA A 471 -9.21 -9.19 14.85
CA ALA A 471 -9.21 -10.46 15.58
C ALA A 471 -10.18 -11.42 14.92
N VAL A 472 -9.67 -12.56 14.48
CA VAL A 472 -10.46 -13.69 13.98
C VAL A 472 -10.37 -14.82 14.99
N ARG A 473 -11.53 -15.24 15.51
CA ARG A 473 -11.66 -16.39 16.41
C ARG A 473 -12.51 -17.47 15.78
N VAL A 474 -11.98 -18.68 15.71
CA VAL A 474 -12.67 -19.83 15.12
C VAL A 474 -12.80 -20.95 16.13
N LYS A 475 -14.02 -21.38 16.37
CA LYS A 475 -14.35 -22.54 17.20
C LYS A 475 -14.68 -23.73 16.32
N LEU A 476 -13.93 -24.82 16.49
CA LEU A 476 -14.14 -26.08 15.79
C LEU A 476 -14.83 -27.11 16.73
N PRO A 477 -15.68 -28.00 16.21
CA PRO A 477 -16.45 -28.95 17.03
C PRO A 477 -15.59 -29.90 17.88
N SER A 478 -14.43 -30.28 17.36
CA SER A 478 -13.56 -31.31 17.93
C SER A 478 -12.27 -30.75 18.55
N SER A 479 -12.12 -29.41 18.61
CA SER A 479 -10.94 -28.77 19.19
C SER A 479 -11.20 -28.33 20.62
N ARG A 480 -10.24 -28.59 21.53
CA ARG A 480 -10.25 -28.00 22.88
C ARG A 480 -9.79 -26.54 22.89
N LEU A 481 -9.24 -26.03 21.78
CA LEU A 481 -8.68 -24.68 21.65
C LEU A 481 -9.28 -23.96 20.45
N ASP A 482 -9.65 -22.70 20.65
CA ASP A 482 -10.05 -21.79 19.58
C ASP A 482 -8.83 -21.47 18.70
N LEU A 483 -9.03 -21.41 17.38
CA LEU A 483 -8.03 -20.81 16.49
C LEU A 483 -8.15 -19.30 16.60
N ILE A 484 -7.01 -18.63 16.76
CA ILE A 484 -6.90 -17.19 16.94
C ILE A 484 -5.96 -16.68 15.85
N ASP A 485 -6.35 -15.60 15.19
CA ASP A 485 -5.50 -14.78 14.33
C ASP A 485 -5.79 -13.32 14.69
N ASP A 486 -4.97 -12.77 15.57
CA ASP A 486 -5.08 -11.41 16.07
C ASP A 486 -3.95 -10.56 15.49
N SER A 487 -4.27 -9.41 14.91
CA SER A 487 -3.28 -8.38 14.54
C SER A 487 -3.58 -7.06 15.23
N SER A 488 -2.53 -6.45 15.80
CA SER A 488 -2.55 -5.06 16.22
C SER A 488 -1.55 -4.28 15.39
N ARG A 489 -2.02 -3.27 14.68
CA ARG A 489 -1.24 -2.41 13.80
C ARG A 489 -1.30 -0.97 14.27
N LYS A 490 -0.16 -0.30 14.25
CA LYS A 490 -0.05 1.15 14.45
C LYS A 490 0.61 1.74 13.22
N PHE A 491 -0.07 2.62 12.52
CA PHE A 491 0.49 3.43 11.44
C PHE A 491 0.78 4.82 11.99
N SER A 492 1.98 5.33 11.73
CA SER A 492 2.43 6.64 12.22
C SER A 492 2.96 7.46 11.05
N LEU A 493 2.54 8.72 10.98
CA LEU A 493 3.07 9.70 10.05
C LEU A 493 3.36 10.99 10.80
N TYR A 494 4.57 11.50 10.64
CA TYR A 494 4.93 12.88 10.91
C TYR A 494 5.40 13.52 9.61
N LEU A 495 4.89 14.71 9.33
CA LEU A 495 5.30 15.55 8.22
C LEU A 495 5.51 16.96 8.76
N ASP A 496 6.62 17.59 8.46
CA ASP A 496 6.87 19.01 8.69
C ASP A 496 7.49 19.58 7.43
N SER A 497 6.87 20.59 6.86
CA SER A 497 7.41 21.22 5.67
C SER A 497 7.19 22.72 5.67
N ASP A 498 8.23 23.41 5.22
CA ASP A 498 8.45 24.83 5.39
C ASP A 498 8.94 25.40 4.05
N GLN A 499 8.16 26.32 3.51
CA GLN A 499 8.48 27.06 2.30
C GLN A 499 9.18 28.37 2.69
N LEU A 500 10.39 28.54 2.19
CA LEU A 500 11.21 29.73 2.38
C LEU A 500 11.29 30.47 1.05
N ALA A 501 10.79 31.71 1.01
CA ALA A 501 10.80 32.52 -0.20
C ALA A 501 12.24 32.91 -0.59
N GLN A 502 12.51 32.87 -1.89
CA GLN A 502 13.67 33.47 -2.55
C GLN A 502 13.11 34.40 -3.65
N ASP A 503 13.76 35.51 -3.98
CA ASP A 503 13.19 36.50 -4.91
C ASP A 503 12.73 35.89 -6.27
N ASN A 504 11.71 36.49 -6.90
CA ASN A 504 11.18 36.19 -8.25
C ASN A 504 10.90 34.69 -8.55
N ASP A 505 9.71 34.21 -8.17
CA ASP A 505 9.15 32.86 -8.47
C ASP A 505 9.97 31.65 -7.99
N ASN A 506 11.04 31.90 -7.25
CA ASN A 506 11.91 30.88 -6.69
C ASN A 506 11.59 30.64 -5.22
N PHE A 507 11.52 29.37 -4.80
CA PHE A 507 11.34 29.06 -3.39
C PHE A 507 12.10 27.81 -2.99
N ILE A 508 12.46 27.77 -1.72
CA ILE A 508 13.08 26.62 -1.10
C ILE A 508 12.01 25.90 -0.30
N VAL A 509 11.88 24.59 -0.50
CA VAL A 509 11.06 23.73 0.35
C VAL A 509 11.98 22.88 1.20
N VAL A 510 11.81 22.97 2.51
CA VAL A 510 12.39 22.05 3.48
C VAL A 510 11.31 21.09 3.93
N SER A 511 11.59 19.79 3.96
CA SER A 511 10.64 18.75 4.34
C SER A 511 11.31 17.76 5.29
N ASN A 512 10.64 17.44 6.39
CA ASN A 512 10.97 16.37 7.30
C ASN A 512 9.81 15.39 7.33
N VAL A 513 10.08 14.11 7.14
CA VAL A 513 9.07 13.05 7.13
C VAL A 513 9.51 11.95 8.07
N THR A 514 8.61 11.46 8.91
CA THR A 514 8.77 10.16 9.56
C THR A 514 7.54 9.34 9.23
N LEU A 515 7.72 8.25 8.51
CA LEU A 515 6.64 7.32 8.13
C LEU A 515 6.96 5.95 8.71
N GLY A 516 5.99 5.28 9.30
CA GLY A 516 6.25 3.95 9.79
C GLY A 516 5.04 3.18 10.27
N PHE A 517 5.26 1.90 10.51
CA PHE A 517 4.27 1.04 11.12
C PHE A 517 4.89 0.07 12.13
N ASP A 518 4.09 -0.26 13.14
CA ASP A 518 4.31 -1.38 14.06
C ASP A 518 3.19 -2.41 13.84
N VAL A 519 3.53 -3.69 13.75
CA VAL A 519 2.57 -4.79 13.63
C VAL A 519 2.94 -5.87 14.64
N ASN A 520 2.00 -6.17 15.53
CA ASN A 520 2.04 -7.35 16.38
C ASN A 520 1.03 -8.36 15.85
N LYS A 521 1.44 -9.62 15.71
CA LYS A 521 0.53 -10.72 15.37
C LYS A 521 0.61 -11.83 16.39
N ALA A 522 -0.52 -12.43 16.69
CA ALA A 522 -0.61 -13.65 17.48
C ALA A 522 -1.50 -14.66 16.73
N LYS A 523 -0.97 -15.84 16.47
CA LYS A 523 -1.60 -16.85 15.63
C LYS A 523 -1.58 -18.22 16.29
N SER A 524 -2.68 -18.96 16.22
CA SER A 524 -2.72 -20.36 16.68
C SER A 524 -1.96 -21.29 15.73
N GLU A 525 -1.12 -22.15 16.29
CA GLU A 525 -0.34 -23.19 15.60
C GLU A 525 -0.46 -24.55 16.30
N ASP A 526 -0.05 -25.62 15.62
CA ASP A 526 -0.02 -27.00 16.13
C ASP A 526 0.70 -27.15 17.47
N SER A 527 1.69 -26.29 17.71
CA SER A 527 2.55 -26.30 18.88
C SER A 527 2.22 -25.23 19.93
N GLY A 528 1.09 -24.52 19.79
CA GLY A 528 0.66 -23.45 20.69
C GLY A 528 0.31 -22.17 19.95
N PHE A 529 0.88 -21.03 20.36
CA PHE A 529 0.71 -19.75 19.67
C PHE A 529 2.06 -19.28 19.11
N SER A 530 2.08 -18.81 17.87
CA SER A 530 3.18 -18.01 17.36
C SER A 530 2.88 -16.54 17.54
N LYS A 531 3.93 -15.77 17.84
CA LYS A 531 3.88 -14.32 17.91
C LYS A 531 4.94 -13.76 17.00
N SER A 532 4.60 -12.71 16.27
CA SER A 532 5.56 -11.92 15.53
C SER A 532 5.38 -10.44 15.80
N TYR A 533 6.49 -9.74 15.75
CA TYR A 533 6.59 -8.29 15.88
C TYR A 533 7.34 -7.76 14.68
N LEU A 534 6.79 -6.71 14.07
CA LEU A 534 7.39 -6.00 12.96
C LEU A 534 7.33 -4.51 13.24
N LYS A 535 8.46 -3.83 13.12
CA LYS A 535 8.58 -2.38 13.15
C LYS A 535 9.33 -1.92 11.91
N ASN A 536 8.76 -0.98 11.18
CA ASN A 536 9.39 -0.36 10.03
C ASN A 536 9.23 1.16 10.15
N VAL A 537 10.33 1.89 10.31
CA VAL A 537 10.32 3.35 10.44
C VAL A 537 11.31 3.94 9.45
N LEU A 538 10.83 4.87 8.64
CA LEU A 538 11.61 5.65 7.69
C LEU A 538 11.59 7.12 8.12
N ASP A 539 12.76 7.71 8.25
CA ASP A 539 12.98 9.13 8.48
C ASP A 539 13.61 9.76 7.23
N GLY A 540 12.98 10.82 6.72
CA GLY A 540 13.42 11.56 5.55
C GLY A 540 13.63 13.04 5.86
N LYS A 541 14.68 13.64 5.32
CA LYS A 541 14.95 15.08 5.37
C LYS A 541 15.36 15.57 4.00
N GLY A 542 14.65 16.57 3.50
CA GLY A 542 14.83 17.06 2.15
C GLY A 542 14.88 18.58 2.12
N LYS A 543 15.71 19.11 1.22
CA LYS A 543 15.72 20.51 0.85
C LYS A 543 15.76 20.59 -0.68
N MET A 544 14.78 21.23 -1.29
CA MET A 544 14.75 21.46 -2.73
C MET A 544 14.58 22.93 -3.05
N VAL A 545 15.27 23.38 -4.10
CA VAL A 545 15.07 24.68 -4.74
C VAL A 545 14.16 24.45 -5.93
N VAL A 546 13.07 25.21 -5.98
CA VAL A 546 12.06 25.14 -7.03
C VAL A 546 12.06 26.46 -7.78
N GLU A 547 12.18 26.38 -9.11
CA GLU A 547 12.09 27.52 -10.03
C GLU A 547 11.07 27.18 -11.11
N ASN A 548 10.09 28.06 -11.36
CA ASN A 548 9.05 27.83 -12.36
C ASN A 548 8.35 26.45 -12.22
N ASN A 549 8.07 26.03 -10.99
CA ASN A 549 7.50 24.72 -10.63
C ASN A 549 8.36 23.49 -10.97
N LEU A 550 9.65 23.67 -11.24
CA LEU A 550 10.60 22.58 -11.46
C LEU A 550 11.65 22.55 -10.36
N VAL A 551 11.95 21.35 -9.85
CA VAL A 551 13.07 21.15 -8.94
C VAL A 551 14.37 21.29 -9.73
N VAL A 552 15.14 22.33 -9.43
CA VAL A 552 16.42 22.62 -10.12
C VAL A 552 17.63 22.11 -9.35
N SER A 553 17.55 22.09 -8.02
CA SER A 553 18.62 21.57 -7.16
C SER A 553 18.06 21.16 -5.80
N GLY A 554 18.81 20.34 -5.06
CA GLY A 554 18.42 19.94 -3.73
C GLY A 554 19.18 18.75 -3.21
N VAL A 555 18.86 18.37 -1.98
CA VAL A 555 19.40 17.19 -1.31
C VAL A 555 18.24 16.50 -0.58
N GLY A 556 18.14 15.19 -0.75
CA GLY A 556 17.29 14.32 0.06
C GLY A 556 18.12 13.31 0.83
N GLU A 557 17.81 13.11 2.10
CA GLU A 557 18.42 12.11 2.95
C GLU A 557 17.33 11.24 3.53
N THR A 558 17.56 9.93 3.52
CA THR A 558 16.61 8.96 4.04
C THR A 558 17.34 7.95 4.90
N GLN A 559 16.75 7.62 6.04
CA GLN A 559 17.18 6.56 6.93
C GLN A 559 15.99 5.64 7.19
N GLN A 560 16.21 4.33 7.20
CA GLN A 560 15.18 3.36 7.53
C GLN A 560 15.69 2.32 8.54
N ASP A 561 14.89 2.07 9.57
CA ASP A 561 15.09 1.05 10.59
C ASP A 561 13.95 0.02 10.49
N TYR A 562 14.28 -1.14 9.94
CA TYR A 562 13.40 -2.28 9.78
C TYR A 562 13.76 -3.36 10.78
N ARG A 563 12.79 -3.83 11.56
CA ARG A 563 12.96 -4.86 12.61
C ARG A 563 11.82 -5.84 12.58
N TYR A 564 12.11 -7.10 12.34
CA TYR A 564 11.17 -8.21 12.40
C TYR A 564 11.68 -9.24 13.40
N GLU A 565 10.80 -9.69 14.28
CA GLU A 565 11.06 -10.72 15.28
C GLU A 565 9.92 -11.72 15.27
N SER A 566 10.24 -13.01 15.27
CA SER A 566 9.29 -14.11 15.31
C SER A 566 9.93 -15.35 15.91
N LYS A 567 9.16 -16.41 16.11
CA LYS A 567 9.69 -17.70 16.56
C LYS A 567 10.60 -18.34 15.51
N GLU A 568 10.34 -18.07 14.23
CA GLU A 568 11.07 -18.62 13.08
C GLU A 568 12.42 -17.93 12.86
N GLY A 569 12.55 -16.68 13.32
CA GLY A 569 13.79 -15.92 13.23
C GLY A 569 13.57 -14.42 13.36
N CYS A 570 14.69 -13.68 13.29
CA CYS A 570 14.69 -12.23 13.32
C CYS A 570 15.38 -11.66 12.09
N TYR A 571 14.95 -10.47 11.67
CA TYR A 571 15.58 -9.71 10.59
C TYR A 571 15.64 -8.25 10.98
N PHE A 572 16.82 -7.66 10.92
CA PHE A 572 17.04 -6.25 11.20
C PHE A 572 17.83 -5.63 10.04
N ARG A 573 17.37 -4.48 9.54
CA ARG A 573 18.12 -3.68 8.58
C ARG A 573 18.06 -2.22 8.97
N ASN A 574 19.22 -1.62 9.17
CA ASN A 574 19.36 -0.18 9.39
C ASN A 574 20.21 0.39 8.27
N ILE A 575 19.60 1.25 7.45
CA ILE A 575 20.18 1.75 6.21
C ILE A 575 19.93 3.24 6.10
N GLY A 576 20.87 3.97 5.50
CA GLY A 576 20.68 5.38 5.18
C GLY A 576 21.31 5.76 3.85
N SER A 577 20.71 6.75 3.18
CA SER A 577 21.17 7.33 1.92
C SER A 577 21.17 8.85 1.97
N SER A 578 22.02 9.45 1.13
CA SER A 578 21.94 10.86 0.74
C SER A 578 21.98 10.94 -0.77
N ASN A 579 20.95 11.53 -1.37
CA ASN A 579 20.63 11.45 -2.79
C ASN A 579 20.74 10.01 -3.28
N TYR A 580 21.60 9.72 -4.26
CA TYR A 580 21.72 8.38 -4.85
C TYR A 580 22.71 7.46 -4.11
N THR A 581 23.36 7.96 -3.05
CA THR A 581 24.48 7.26 -2.39
C THR A 581 24.02 6.62 -1.09
N ILE A 582 24.22 5.31 -0.96
CA ILE A 582 24.06 4.61 0.32
C ILE A 582 25.23 5.00 1.24
N LEU A 583 24.91 5.57 2.40
CA LEU A 583 25.90 6.00 3.40
C LEU A 583 26.29 4.84 4.33
N TYR A 584 25.32 4.00 4.69
CA TYR A 584 25.52 2.80 5.49
C TYR A 584 24.37 1.82 5.25
N ASP A 585 24.63 0.51 5.33
CA ASP A 585 23.62 -0.55 5.30
C ASP A 585 24.05 -1.68 6.24
N LYS A 586 23.32 -1.85 7.34
CA LYS A 586 23.61 -2.83 8.39
C LYS A 586 22.48 -3.84 8.46
N VAL A 587 22.75 -5.07 8.03
CA VAL A 587 21.80 -6.19 8.07
C VAL A 587 22.20 -7.20 9.16
N LYS A 588 21.22 -7.68 9.95
CA LYS A 588 21.40 -8.73 10.96
C LYS A 588 20.23 -9.70 10.94
N TYR A 589 20.53 -10.98 11.23
CA TYR A 589 19.54 -12.06 11.28
C TYR A 589 19.38 -12.69 12.68
N SER A 590 20.10 -12.15 13.68
CA SER A 590 20.12 -12.71 15.03
C SER A 590 19.16 -11.96 15.96
N CYS A 591 18.30 -12.69 16.68
CA CYS A 591 17.53 -12.13 17.78
C CYS A 591 18.48 -11.78 18.94
N ASN A 592 18.46 -10.53 19.43
CA ASN A 592 19.13 -10.22 20.68
C ASN A 592 18.38 -10.93 21.80
N LYS A 593 18.90 -12.06 22.31
CA LYS A 593 18.44 -12.62 23.57
C LYS A 593 18.76 -11.59 24.66
N ARG A 594 17.83 -10.70 24.99
CA ARG A 594 17.84 -10.10 26.32
C ARG A 594 17.63 -11.25 27.28
N SER A 595 18.65 -11.51 28.10
CA SER A 595 18.59 -12.32 29.29
C SER A 595 17.42 -11.84 30.14
N HIS A 596 16.26 -12.48 30.01
CA HIS A 596 15.29 -12.50 31.08
C HIS A 596 15.97 -13.27 32.21
N SER A 597 16.60 -12.55 33.14
CA SER A 597 16.97 -13.12 34.43
C SER A 597 15.70 -13.67 35.07
N PRO A 598 15.68 -14.95 35.48
CA PRO A 598 14.60 -15.47 36.30
C PRO A 598 14.83 -14.94 37.71
N PHE A 599 14.02 -13.97 38.12
CA PHE A 599 13.76 -13.68 39.53
C PHE A 599 12.27 -13.73 39.76
#